data_AF-A0A422M4M8-F1
#
_entry.id   AF-A0A422M4M8-F1
#
_cell.length_a   1.000
_cell.length_b   1.000
_cell.length_c   1.000
_cell.angle_alpha   90.00
_cell.angle_beta   90.00
_cell.angle_gamma   90.00
#
_symmetry.space_group_name_H-M   'P 1'
#
loop_
_entity.id
_entity.type
_entity.pdbx_description
1 polymer ?
#
loop_
_entity_poly.entity_id
_entity_poly.type
_entity_poly.pdbx_seq_one_letter_code
_entity_poly.pdbx_strand_id
1 'polypeptide(L)'
;MNSLDYRLLRYLLANGTSDLDELAESENVSTRTMQKYIHELGESLGDAAEIRINKNGYFLHILDYRQFSLIQSGVFKQNIDNNDKQKRQAEILFRLIKERQFIPMDEIADQLTVSRGTLLKDLEACRAWLKNYDLQIEGATSWIEVNI
;
A
#
# COMPACT_ATOMS: atom_id res chain seq x y z
N MET A 1 6.36 -8.17 10.70
CA MET A 1 5.49 -8.80 9.68
C MET A 1 6.36 -9.25 8.51
N ASN A 2 6.32 -10.53 8.16
CA ASN A 2 7.13 -11.09 7.07
C ASN A 2 6.46 -10.83 5.69
N SER A 3 7.13 -11.22 4.58
CA SER A 3 6.62 -10.95 3.23
C SER A 3 5.33 -11.72 2.88
N LEU A 4 5.00 -12.75 3.65
CA LEU A 4 3.87 -13.65 3.41
C LEU A 4 2.65 -13.23 4.23
N ASP A 5 2.84 -12.79 5.47
CA ASP A 5 1.83 -12.10 6.29
C ASP A 5 1.23 -10.90 5.54
N TYR A 6 2.10 -10.16 4.83
CA TYR A 6 1.69 -9.04 3.97
C TYR A 6 0.77 -9.47 2.84
N ARG A 7 1.12 -10.56 2.13
CA ARG A 7 0.33 -11.02 0.98
C ARG A 7 -1.02 -11.54 1.44
N LEU A 8 -1.05 -12.28 2.55
CA LEU A 8 -2.28 -12.73 3.19
C LEU A 8 -3.16 -11.55 3.65
N LEU A 9 -2.58 -10.54 4.31
CA LEU A 9 -3.31 -9.33 4.70
C LEU A 9 -3.92 -8.61 3.49
N ARG A 10 -3.13 -8.44 2.42
CA ARG A 10 -3.61 -7.84 1.18
C ARG A 10 -4.73 -8.63 0.53
N TYR A 11 -4.60 -9.95 0.50
CA TYR A 11 -5.60 -10.84 -0.06
C TYR A 11 -6.93 -10.70 0.69
N LEU A 12 -6.90 -10.75 2.03
CA LEU A 12 -8.09 -10.59 2.87
C LEU A 12 -8.75 -9.21 2.71
N LEU A 13 -7.95 -8.15 2.53
CA LEU A 13 -8.47 -6.80 2.26
C LEU A 13 -9.13 -6.67 0.88
N ALA A 14 -8.63 -7.39 -0.12
CA ALA A 14 -9.15 -7.31 -1.50
C ALA A 14 -10.39 -8.21 -1.71
N ASN A 15 -10.40 -9.40 -1.10
CA ASN A 15 -11.42 -10.42 -1.34
C ASN A 15 -12.47 -10.51 -0.22
N GLY A 16 -12.21 -9.90 0.95
CA GLY A 16 -13.15 -9.82 2.07
C GLY A 16 -13.22 -11.11 2.89
N THR A 17 -13.87 -12.15 2.39
CA THR A 17 -14.01 -13.45 3.06
C THR A 17 -13.55 -14.58 2.14
N SER A 18 -12.72 -15.49 2.65
CA SER A 18 -12.14 -16.59 1.86
C SER A 18 -11.92 -17.82 2.71
N ASP A 19 -12.13 -19.01 2.14
CA ASP A 19 -11.93 -20.25 2.89
C ASP A 19 -10.44 -20.64 3.00
N LEU A 20 -10.14 -21.64 3.82
CA LEU A 20 -8.76 -22.03 4.11
C LEU A 20 -8.05 -22.61 2.88
N ASP A 21 -8.77 -23.34 2.05
CA ASP A 21 -8.22 -24.01 0.87
C ASP A 21 -7.92 -22.96 -0.22
N GLU A 22 -8.84 -22.00 -0.44
CA GLU A 22 -8.62 -20.86 -1.32
C GLU A 22 -7.40 -20.01 -0.90
N LEU A 23 -7.28 -19.73 0.40
CA LEU A 23 -6.12 -19.01 0.93
C LEU A 23 -4.82 -19.79 0.70
N ALA A 24 -4.82 -21.09 1.00
CA ALA A 24 -3.67 -21.96 0.82
C ALA A 24 -3.24 -22.06 -0.65
N GLU A 25 -4.20 -22.21 -1.58
CA GLU A 25 -3.97 -22.22 -3.01
C GLU A 25 -3.42 -20.89 -3.53
N SER A 26 -3.97 -19.77 -3.06
CA SER A 26 -3.53 -18.42 -3.50
C SER A 26 -2.06 -18.13 -3.22
N GLU A 27 -1.51 -18.75 -2.17
CA GLU A 27 -0.12 -18.59 -1.74
C GLU A 27 0.75 -19.82 -2.06
N ASN A 28 0.18 -20.83 -2.74
CA ASN A 28 0.85 -22.10 -3.07
C ASN A 28 1.49 -22.80 -1.86
N VAL A 29 0.75 -22.88 -0.75
CA VAL A 29 1.19 -23.51 0.50
C VAL A 29 0.17 -24.55 0.99
N SER A 30 0.58 -25.40 1.93
CA SER A 30 -0.36 -26.31 2.59
C SER A 30 -1.32 -25.55 3.52
N THR A 31 -2.53 -26.08 3.72
CA THR A 31 -3.50 -25.55 4.70
C THR A 31 -2.93 -25.46 6.11
N ARG A 32 -2.06 -26.41 6.51
CA ARG A 32 -1.32 -26.37 7.78
C ARG A 32 -0.40 -25.15 7.86
N THR A 33 0.31 -24.86 6.78
CA THR A 33 1.17 -23.67 6.70
C THR A 33 0.31 -22.40 6.70
N MET A 34 -0.81 -22.39 5.98
CA MET A 34 -1.74 -21.26 5.96
C MET A 34 -2.33 -20.96 7.35
N GLN A 35 -2.71 -21.97 8.12
CA GLN A 35 -3.15 -21.77 9.51
C GLN A 35 -2.08 -21.12 10.38
N LYS A 36 -0.81 -21.54 10.22
CA LYS A 36 0.32 -20.91 10.90
C LYS A 36 0.43 -19.43 10.51
N TYR A 37 0.27 -19.10 9.22
CA TYR A 37 0.34 -17.72 8.75
C TYR A 37 -0.83 -16.86 9.22
N ILE A 38 -2.05 -17.42 9.26
CA ILE A 38 -3.21 -16.74 9.84
C ILE A 38 -2.93 -16.38 11.31
N HIS A 39 -2.30 -17.29 12.05
CA HIS A 39 -1.93 -17.04 13.43
C HIS A 39 -0.84 -15.95 13.55
N GLU A 40 0.26 -16.06 12.80
CA GLU A 40 1.37 -15.08 12.80
C GLU A 40 0.91 -13.68 12.36
N LEU A 41 -0.01 -13.61 11.39
CA LEU A 41 -0.63 -12.36 10.96
C LEU A 41 -1.50 -11.77 12.08
N GLY A 42 -2.30 -12.59 12.77
CA GLY A 42 -3.07 -12.15 13.94
C GLY A 42 -2.17 -11.55 15.03
N GLU A 43 -1.06 -12.21 15.37
CA GLU A 43 -0.10 -11.67 16.34
C GLU A 43 0.53 -10.35 15.86
N SER A 44 0.82 -10.22 14.57
CA SER A 44 1.40 -9.01 13.99
C SER A 44 0.42 -7.82 13.94
N LEU A 45 -0.89 -8.09 13.89
CA LEU A 45 -1.93 -7.06 13.91
C LEU A 45 -2.19 -6.53 15.32
N GLY A 46 -1.99 -7.35 16.35
CA GLY A 46 -2.20 -6.98 17.76
C GLY A 46 -3.63 -6.47 18.00
N ASP A 47 -3.76 -5.39 18.76
CA ASP A 47 -5.07 -4.81 19.11
C ASP A 47 -5.72 -4.02 17.95
N ALA A 48 -5.05 -3.89 16.81
CA ALA A 48 -5.57 -3.12 15.69
C ALA A 48 -6.66 -3.86 14.91
N ALA A 49 -6.47 -5.16 14.70
CA ALA A 49 -7.38 -6.01 13.96
C ALA A 49 -7.13 -7.48 14.29
N GLU A 50 -8.11 -8.33 14.02
CA GLU A 50 -8.01 -9.78 14.21
C GLU A 50 -8.58 -10.50 12.99
N ILE A 51 -8.16 -11.74 12.79
CA ILE A 51 -8.74 -12.61 11.76
C ILE A 51 -9.81 -13.47 12.42
N ARG A 52 -11.05 -13.34 11.96
CA ARG A 52 -12.18 -14.15 12.41
C ARG A 52 -12.59 -15.15 11.34
N ILE A 53 -13.29 -16.19 11.77
CA ILE A 53 -13.87 -17.20 10.88
C ILE A 53 -15.41 -17.14 10.99
N ASN A 54 -16.09 -17.21 9.85
CA ASN A 54 -17.54 -17.40 9.77
C ASN A 54 -17.86 -18.61 8.87
N LYS A 55 -19.13 -18.80 8.52
CA LYS A 55 -19.59 -19.92 7.67
C LYS A 55 -18.99 -19.92 6.26
N ASN A 56 -18.49 -18.77 5.81
CA ASN A 56 -17.98 -18.51 4.47
C ASN A 56 -16.44 -18.43 4.45
N GLY A 57 -15.77 -18.57 5.59
CA GLY A 57 -14.31 -18.56 5.67
C GLY A 57 -13.74 -17.50 6.62
N TYR A 58 -12.46 -17.22 6.43
CA TYR A 58 -11.69 -16.23 7.20
C TYR A 58 -11.90 -14.83 6.65
N PHE A 59 -11.99 -13.84 7.54
CA PHE A 59 -12.11 -12.44 7.20
C PHE A 59 -11.40 -11.57 8.24
N LEU A 60 -11.01 -10.36 7.81
CA LEU A 60 -10.38 -9.38 8.68
C LEU A 60 -11.43 -8.57 9.44
N HIS A 61 -11.32 -8.51 10.76
CA HIS A 61 -12.17 -7.71 11.64
C HIS A 61 -11.33 -6.59 12.27
N ILE A 62 -11.62 -5.34 11.91
CA ILE A 62 -10.88 -4.16 12.38
C ILE A 62 -11.43 -3.75 13.74
N LEU A 63 -10.56 -3.70 14.76
CA LEU A 63 -10.89 -3.35 16.14
C LEU A 63 -10.62 -1.86 16.43
N ASP A 64 -9.45 -1.35 16.01
CA ASP A 64 -9.10 0.06 16.08
C ASP A 64 -8.63 0.55 14.71
N TYR A 65 -9.48 1.33 14.05
CA TYR A 65 -9.21 1.86 12.72
C TYR A 65 -7.95 2.73 12.66
N ARG A 66 -7.62 3.49 13.71
CA ARG A 66 -6.45 4.38 13.73
C ARG A 66 -5.17 3.57 13.79
N GLN A 67 -5.11 2.58 14.68
CA GLN A 67 -3.96 1.68 14.76
C GLN A 67 -3.81 0.84 13.49
N PHE A 68 -4.93 0.34 12.98
CA PHE A 68 -4.95 -0.44 11.75
C PHE A 68 -4.45 0.38 10.55
N SER A 69 -4.87 1.64 10.43
CA SER A 69 -4.42 2.53 9.37
C SER A 69 -2.90 2.78 9.41
N LEU A 70 -2.29 2.83 10.60
CA LEU A 70 -0.83 2.95 10.74
C LEU A 70 -0.13 1.68 10.25
N ILE A 71 -0.59 0.49 10.67
CA ILE A 71 -0.06 -0.80 10.19
C ILE A 71 -0.20 -0.87 8.68
N GLN A 72 -1.40 -0.63 8.15
CA GLN A 72 -1.69 -0.60 6.73
C GLN A 72 -0.71 0.33 5.99
N SER A 73 -0.55 1.57 6.45
CA SER A 73 0.36 2.53 5.80
C SER A 73 1.83 2.07 5.80
N GLY A 74 2.31 1.47 6.90
CA GLY A 74 3.68 0.94 6.99
C GLY A 74 3.89 -0.28 6.10
N VAL A 75 2.89 -1.16 6.06
CA VAL A 75 2.81 -2.37 5.24
C VAL A 75 2.83 -2.04 3.74
N PHE A 76 2.03 -1.07 3.32
CA PHE A 76 2.03 -0.59 1.94
C PHE A 76 3.34 0.08 1.57
N LYS A 77 3.99 0.82 2.48
CA LYS A 77 5.31 1.44 2.27
C LYS A 77 6.47 0.44 2.16
N GLN A 78 6.46 -0.65 2.92
CA GLN A 78 7.57 -1.62 2.95
C GLN A 78 7.63 -2.56 1.72
N ASN A 79 6.56 -2.65 0.92
CA ASN A 79 6.48 -3.52 -0.25
C ASN A 79 6.34 -2.75 -1.57
N ILE A 80 6.70 -1.46 -1.56
CA ILE A 80 6.80 -0.69 -2.81
C ILE A 80 8.10 -1.13 -3.48
N ASP A 81 8.00 -2.12 -4.37
CA ASP A 81 8.99 -2.23 -5.43
C ASP A 81 8.86 -0.98 -6.29
N ASN A 82 9.73 0.00 -6.03
CA ASN A 82 9.77 1.24 -6.78
C ASN A 82 10.15 1.02 -8.26
N ASN A 83 10.48 -0.19 -8.72
CA ASN A 83 10.55 -0.48 -10.15
C ASN A 83 9.18 -0.54 -10.82
N ASP A 84 8.11 -0.81 -10.07
CA ASP A 84 6.74 -0.79 -10.57
C ASP A 84 6.26 0.66 -10.76
N LYS A 85 6.06 1.05 -12.03
CA LYS A 85 5.70 2.42 -12.40
C LYS A 85 4.39 2.87 -11.77
N GLN A 86 3.37 2.01 -11.73
CA GLN A 86 2.05 2.39 -11.22
C GLN A 86 2.10 2.64 -9.71
N LYS A 87 2.84 1.79 -8.98
CA LYS A 87 3.03 1.97 -7.53
C LYS A 87 3.83 3.22 -7.21
N ARG A 88 4.90 3.47 -7.98
CA ARG A 88 5.71 4.68 -7.81
C ARG A 88 4.89 5.95 -8.05
N GLN A 89 4.04 5.97 -9.08
CA GLN A 89 3.12 7.06 -9.35
C GLN A 89 2.09 7.27 -8.24
N ALA A 90 1.52 6.19 -7.69
CA ALA A 90 0.59 6.25 -6.57
C ALA A 90 1.25 6.84 -5.30
N GLU A 91 2.48 6.45 -4.98
CA GLU A 91 3.23 6.99 -3.83
C GLU A 91 3.54 8.49 -4.02
N ILE A 92 3.95 8.89 -5.23
CA ILE A 92 4.15 10.31 -5.57
C ILE A 92 2.86 11.11 -5.32
N LEU A 93 1.73 10.66 -5.86
CA LEU A 93 0.43 11.34 -5.68
C LEU A 93 0.02 11.38 -4.22
N PHE A 94 0.10 10.25 -3.51
CA PHE A 94 -0.25 10.17 -2.09
C PHE A 94 0.56 11.15 -1.25
N ARG A 95 1.87 11.26 -1.53
CA ARG A 95 2.76 12.17 -0.82
C ARG A 95 2.43 13.64 -1.11
N LEU A 96 2.22 13.98 -2.38
CA LEU A 96 1.84 15.34 -2.80
C LEU A 96 0.48 15.78 -2.23
N ILE A 97 -0.47 14.86 -2.08
CA ILE A 97 -1.79 15.16 -1.47
C ILE A 97 -1.66 15.33 0.05
N LYS A 98 -0.77 14.56 0.69
CA LYS A 98 -0.63 14.55 2.16
C LYS A 98 0.17 15.74 2.68
N GLU A 99 1.21 16.15 1.97
CA GLU A 99 2.01 17.30 2.37
C GLU A 99 1.38 18.61 1.87
N ARG A 100 1.06 19.50 2.81
CA ARG A 100 0.56 20.86 2.54
C ARG A 100 1.69 21.86 2.27
N GLN A 101 2.90 21.35 2.13
CA GLN A 101 4.10 22.13 1.96
C GLN A 101 4.87 21.53 0.81
N PHE A 102 5.81 22.33 0.35
CA PHE A 102 6.63 21.94 -0.74
C PHE A 102 7.59 20.77 -0.42
N ILE A 103 7.75 19.83 -1.37
CA ILE A 103 8.65 18.66 -1.28
C ILE A 103 9.76 18.65 -2.36
N PRO A 104 11.05 18.82 -2.00
CA PRO A 104 12.17 18.81 -2.95
C PRO A 104 12.18 17.59 -3.87
N MET A 105 12.42 17.79 -5.17
CA MET A 105 12.46 16.68 -6.13
C MET A 105 13.53 15.64 -5.78
N ASP A 106 14.70 16.08 -5.29
CA ASP A 106 15.77 15.15 -4.92
C ASP A 106 15.38 14.30 -3.72
N GLU A 107 14.60 14.84 -2.78
CA GLU A 107 14.09 14.09 -1.64
C GLU A 107 13.09 13.00 -2.06
N ILE A 108 12.21 13.30 -3.02
CA ILE A 108 11.29 12.31 -3.59
C ILE A 108 12.07 11.24 -4.36
N ALA A 109 13.07 11.64 -5.15
CA ALA A 109 13.89 10.72 -5.93
C ALA A 109 14.69 9.77 -5.04
N ASP A 110 15.31 10.30 -3.98
CA ASP A 110 16.08 9.53 -3.00
C ASP A 110 15.18 8.56 -2.23
N GLN A 111 14.01 8.99 -1.78
CA GLN A 111 13.07 8.10 -1.07
C GLN A 111 12.59 6.96 -1.96
N LEU A 112 12.33 7.23 -3.24
CA LEU A 112 11.88 6.23 -4.19
C LEU A 112 13.05 5.41 -4.77
N THR A 113 14.29 5.73 -4.43
CA THR A 113 15.51 5.10 -4.97
C THR A 113 15.53 5.10 -6.51
N VAL A 114 15.10 6.21 -7.12
CA VAL A 114 15.06 6.37 -8.58
C VAL A 114 15.85 7.58 -9.05
N SER A 115 16.28 7.58 -10.31
CA SER A 115 16.91 8.75 -10.89
C SER A 115 15.91 9.91 -11.02
N ARG A 116 16.40 11.16 -10.99
CA ARG A 116 15.61 12.36 -11.28
C ARG A 116 14.87 12.29 -12.62
N GLY A 117 15.48 11.68 -13.64
CA GLY A 117 14.86 11.46 -14.94
C GLY A 117 13.70 10.45 -14.92
N THR A 118 13.76 9.45 -14.04
CA THR A 118 12.65 8.52 -13.80
C THR A 118 11.51 9.24 -13.10
N LEU A 119 11.81 9.98 -12.03
CA LEU A 119 10.82 10.76 -11.28
C LEU A 119 10.08 11.77 -12.18
N LEU A 120 10.79 12.47 -13.06
CA LEU A 120 10.18 13.40 -14.04
C LEU A 120 9.17 12.71 -14.95
N LYS A 121 9.49 11.49 -15.44
CA LYS A 121 8.55 10.73 -16.28
C LYS A 121 7.30 10.30 -15.51
N ASP A 122 7.43 9.94 -14.25
CA ASP A 122 6.28 9.60 -13.41
C ASP A 122 5.43 10.83 -13.08
N LEU A 123 6.06 11.97 -12.81
CA LEU A 123 5.35 13.23 -12.59
C LEU A 123 4.55 13.66 -13.83
N GLU A 124 5.10 13.50 -15.04
CA GLU A 124 4.35 13.75 -16.28
C GLU A 124 3.13 12.82 -16.42
N ALA A 125 3.29 11.53 -16.08
CA ALA A 125 2.17 10.59 -16.09
C ALA A 125 1.09 10.98 -15.04
N CYS A 126 1.51 11.36 -13.83
CA CYS A 126 0.62 11.84 -12.79
C CYS A 126 -0.11 13.12 -13.20
N ARG A 127 0.58 14.09 -13.82
CA ARG A 127 -0.01 15.32 -14.38
C ARG A 127 -1.10 14.98 -15.40
N ALA A 128 -0.82 14.06 -16.32
CA ALA A 128 -1.78 13.65 -17.33
C ALA A 128 -3.02 12.99 -16.71
N TRP A 129 -2.85 12.17 -15.68
CA TRP A 129 -3.96 11.51 -14.98
C TRP A 129 -4.84 12.49 -14.20
N LEU A 130 -4.23 13.45 -13.49
CA LEU A 130 -4.91 14.46 -12.67
C LEU A 130 -5.73 15.47 -13.49
N LYS A 131 -5.33 15.73 -14.74
CA LYS A 131 -6.13 16.58 -15.66
C LYS A 131 -7.57 16.09 -15.84
N ASN A 132 -7.83 14.80 -15.67
CA ASN A 132 -9.20 14.26 -15.74
C ASN A 132 -10.10 14.72 -14.58
N TYR A 133 -9.50 15.29 -13.54
CA TYR A 133 -10.17 15.76 -12.31
C TYR A 133 -9.97 17.26 -12.10
N ASP A 134 -9.55 18.00 -13.13
CA ASP A 134 -9.19 19.43 -13.05
C ASP A 134 -8.08 19.76 -12.04
N LEU A 135 -7.32 18.75 -11.60
CA LEU A 135 -6.21 18.91 -10.68
C LEU A 135 -4.90 19.13 -11.44
N GLN A 136 -4.02 19.95 -10.88
CA GLN A 136 -2.70 20.21 -11.43
C GLN A 136 -1.62 20.03 -10.38
N ILE A 137 -0.56 19.34 -10.78
CA ILE A 137 0.72 19.32 -10.06
C ILE A 137 1.45 20.58 -10.51
N GLU A 138 1.70 21.55 -9.64
CA GLU A 138 2.55 22.69 -10.01
C GLU A 138 4.03 22.31 -9.92
N GLY A 139 4.91 23.06 -10.57
CA GLY A 139 6.26 22.59 -10.88
C GLY A 139 7.20 23.73 -11.21
N ALA A 140 8.07 24.17 -10.30
CA ALA A 140 9.03 25.24 -10.59
C ALA A 140 10.45 24.83 -10.19
N THR A 141 11.13 24.03 -11.03
CA THR A 141 12.57 23.60 -10.99
C THR A 141 13.04 22.86 -9.74
N SER A 142 12.42 23.16 -8.61
CA SER A 142 12.61 22.66 -7.27
C SER A 142 11.32 22.72 -6.47
N TRP A 143 10.10 23.02 -7.03
CA TRP A 143 8.83 23.11 -6.26
C TRP A 143 7.59 22.36 -6.87
N ILE A 144 6.69 21.70 -6.10
CA ILE A 144 5.48 20.93 -6.45
C ILE A 144 4.38 21.05 -5.38
N GLU A 145 3.15 21.38 -5.80
CA GLU A 145 1.92 21.46 -4.98
C GLU A 145 0.71 20.98 -5.80
N VAL A 146 -0.37 20.52 -5.15
CA VAL A 146 -1.65 20.20 -5.79
C VAL A 146 -2.65 21.32 -5.49
N ASN A 147 -3.05 22.08 -6.51
CA ASN A 147 -4.13 23.07 -6.38
C ASN A 147 -5.49 22.38 -6.59
N ILE A 148 -6.40 22.57 -5.62
CA ILE A 148 -7.80 22.10 -5.61
C ILE A 148 -8.71 23.33 -5.68
#